data_AF-A0A840BPX0-F1
#
_entry.id   AF-A0A840BPX0-F1
#
_cell.length_a   1.000
_cell.length_b   1.000
_cell.length_c   1.000
_cell.angle_alpha   90.00
_cell.angle_beta   90.00
_cell.angle_gamma   90.00
#
_symmetry.space_group_name_H-M   'P 1'
#
loop_
_entity.id
_entity.type
_entity.pdbx_description
1 polymer ?
#
loop_
_entity_poly.entity_id
_entity_poly.type
_entity_poly.pdbx_seq_one_letter_code
_entity_poly.pdbx_strand_id
1 'polypeptide(L)' 'MPTTTSLEFQRKFGQYLNESHREPVEITRHGRREFVLMSAAQYDELLSAAQRMGKAIKAISEPERD' A
#
# COMPACT_ATOMS: atom_id res chain seq x y z
N MET A 1 -7.92 0.33 -8.64
CA MET A 1 -7.07 1.29 -7.90
C MET A 1 -7.14 2.63 -8.63
N PRO A 2 -7.97 3.57 -8.17
CA PRO A 2 -8.04 4.91 -8.73
C PRO A 2 -6.70 5.64 -8.59
N THR A 3 -6.42 6.53 -9.54
CA THR A 3 -5.19 7.35 -9.56
C THR A 3 -5.57 8.81 -9.65
N THR A 4 -4.93 9.65 -8.83
CA THR A 4 -5.11 11.10 -8.81
C THR A 4 -3.77 11.83 -8.81
N THR A 5 -3.78 13.13 -9.09
CA THR A 5 -2.59 13.98 -8.90
C THR A 5 -2.53 14.50 -7.47
N SER A 6 -1.35 14.88 -7.01
CA SER A 6 -1.17 15.53 -5.70
C SER A 6 -2.07 16.79 -5.55
N LEU A 7 -2.27 17.54 -6.64
CA LEU A 7 -3.11 18.75 -6.63
C LEU A 7 -4.59 18.41 -6.48
N GLU A 8 -5.10 17.44 -7.25
CA GLU A 8 -6.50 17.02 -7.14
C GLU A 8 -6.77 16.33 -5.80
N PHE A 9 -5.80 15.57 -5.28
CA PHE A 9 -5.88 14.97 -3.95
C PHE A 9 -6.09 16.02 -2.85
N GLN A 10 -5.30 17.09 -2.84
CA GLN A 10 -5.44 18.18 -1.87
C GLN A 10 -6.81 18.88 -1.97
N ARG A 11 -7.29 19.11 -3.20
CA ARG A 11 -8.58 19.78 -3.45
C ARG A 11 -9.78 18.96 -3.00
N LYS A 12 -9.70 17.63 -3.12
CA LYS A 12 -10.81 16.70 -2.89
C LYS A 12 -10.47 15.68 -1.79
N PHE A 13 -9.77 16.12 -0.76
CA PHE A 13 -9.24 15.23 0.28
C PHE A 13 -10.30 14.31 0.88
N GLY A 14 -11.45 14.85 1.28
CA GLY A 14 -12.54 14.06 1.88
C GLY A 14 -13.13 13.00 0.94
N GLN A 15 -13.18 13.27 -0.37
CA GLN A 15 -13.62 12.28 -1.35
C GLN A 15 -12.62 11.12 -1.43
N TYR A 16 -11.33 11.41 -1.59
CA TYR A 16 -10.31 10.37 -1.69
C TYR A 16 -10.09 9.61 -0.39
N LEU A 17 -10.34 10.25 0.77
CA LEU A 17 -10.39 9.55 2.04
C LEU A 17 -11.50 8.49 2.06
N ASN A 18 -12.72 8.85 1.65
CA ASN A 18 -13.83 7.92 1.55
C ASN A 18 -13.58 6.79 0.53
N GLU A 19 -12.97 7.11 -0.62
CA GLU A 19 -12.58 6.11 -1.61
C GLU A 19 -11.52 5.15 -1.06
N SER A 20 -10.55 5.65 -0.28
CA SER A 20 -9.47 4.84 0.30
C SER A 20 -9.94 3.75 1.26
N HIS A 21 -11.13 3.89 1.84
CA HIS A 21 -11.75 2.85 2.66
C HIS A 21 -12.27 1.66 1.84
N ARG A 22 -12.53 1.84 0.54
CA ARG A 22 -12.99 0.77 -0.37
C ARG A 22 -11.82 0.12 -1.07
N GLU A 23 -10.91 0.92 -1.61
CA GLU A 23 -9.71 0.46 -2.27
C GLU A 23 -8.60 1.52 -2.19
N PRO A 24 -7.31 1.14 -2.24
CA PRO A 24 -6.23 2.12 -2.23
C PRO A 24 -6.33 3.13 -3.39
N VAL A 25 -5.84 4.35 -3.18
CA VAL A 25 -5.79 5.41 -4.19
C VAL A 25 -4.33 5.75 -4.47
N GLU A 26 -3.91 5.68 -5.73
CA GLU A 26 -2.59 6.15 -6.13
C GLU A 26 -2.56 7.67 -6.24
N ILE A 27 -1.50 8.29 -5.71
CA ILE A 27 -1.27 9.72 -5.83
C ILE A 27 0.02 9.92 -6.61
N THR A 28 -0.09 10.70 -7.68
CA THR A 28 1.02 11.03 -8.57
C THR A 28 1.58 12.43 -8.30
N ARG A 29 2.87 12.59 -8.53
CA ARG A 29 3.55 13.89 -8.60
C ARG A 29 4.43 13.92 -9.85
N HIS A 30 4.34 15.00 -10.62
CA HIS A 30 5.06 15.13 -11.91
C HIS A 30 4.90 13.90 -12.83
N GLY A 31 3.71 13.28 -12.85
CA GLY A 31 3.40 12.12 -13.68
C GLY A 31 3.91 10.77 -13.14
N ARG A 32 4.60 10.74 -11.99
CA ARG A 32 5.06 9.50 -11.35
C ARG A 32 4.21 9.16 -10.15
N ARG A 33 3.88 7.87 -9.99
CA ARG A 33 3.28 7.34 -8.76
C ARG A 33 4.28 7.50 -7.63
N GLU A 34 3.91 8.26 -6.61
CA GLU A 34 4.80 8.55 -5.48
C GLU A 34 4.19 8.12 -4.16
N PHE A 35 2.86 8.24 -4.02
CA PHE A 35 2.16 7.85 -2.79
C PHE A 35 0.96 6.95 -3.08
N VAL A 36 0.50 6.27 -2.04
CA VAL A 36 -0.76 5.53 -2.02
C VAL A 36 -1.49 5.93 -0.74
N LEU A 37 -2.74 6.33 -0.86
CA LEU A 37 -3.63 6.46 0.29
C LEU A 37 -4.41 5.15 0.46
N MET A 38 -4.42 4.61 1.68
CA MET A 38 -5.21 3.45 2.07
C MET A 38 -5.58 3.59 3.55
N SER A 39 -6.57 2.82 4.00
CA SER A 39 -6.88 2.73 5.43
C SER A 39 -5.74 2.08 6.21
N ALA A 40 -5.66 2.39 7.52
CA ALA A 40 -4.69 1.77 8.41
C ALA A 40 -4.82 0.24 8.43
N ALA A 41 -6.03 -0.30 8.46
CA ALA A 41 -6.27 -1.74 8.45
C ALA A 41 -5.69 -2.43 7.20
N GLN A 42 -5.88 -1.84 6.01
CA GLN A 42 -5.28 -2.35 4.77
C GLN A 42 -3.75 -2.32 4.83
N TYR A 43 -3.17 -1.28 5.42
CA TYR A 43 -1.72 -1.17 5.59
C TYR A 43 -1.19 -2.25 6.56
N ASP A 44 -1.87 -2.48 7.68
CA ASP A 44 -1.49 -3.49 8.67
C ASP A 44 -1.57 -4.91 8.10
N GLU A 45 -2.60 -5.20 7.30
CA GLU A 45 -2.72 -6.46 6.57
C GLU A 45 -1.58 -6.65 5.57
N LEU A 46 -1.23 -5.59 4.83
CA LEU A 46 -0.11 -5.60 3.88
C LEU A 46 1.22 -5.88 4.58
N LEU A 47 1.49 -5.21 5.70
CA LEU A 47 2.69 -5.46 6.52
C LEU A 47 2.72 -6.90 7.05
N SER A 48 1.60 -7.38 7.56
CA SER A 48 1.47 -8.74 8.10
C SER A 48 1.66 -9.82 7.03
N ALA A 49 1.18 -9.58 5.81
CA ALA A 49 1.43 -10.46 4.67
C ALA A 49 2.91 -10.47 4.27
N ALA A 50 3.54 -9.29 4.17
CA ALA A 50 4.96 -9.18 3.84
C ALA A 50 5.86 -9.90 4.87
N GLN A 51 5.55 -9.77 6.16
CA GLN A 51 6.28 -10.49 7.22
C GLN A 51 6.17 -12.02 7.09
N ARG A 52 4.96 -12.53 6.80
CA ARG A 52 4.76 -13.98 6.60
C ARG A 52 5.53 -14.48 5.39
N MET A 53 5.51 -13.73 4.29
CA MET A 53 6.29 -14.06 3.09
C MET A 53 7.80 -14.07 3.39
N GLY A 54 8.31 -13.06 4.10
CA GLY A 54 9.72 -13.01 4.48
C GLY A 54 10.15 -14.21 5.32
N LYS A 55 9.31 -14.64 6.28
CA LYS A 55 9.54 -15.86 7.07
C LYS A 55 9.55 -17.12 6.22
N ALA A 56 8.60 -17.25 5.29
CA ALA A 56 8.53 -18.39 4.39
C ALA A 56 9.77 -18.47 3.48
N ILE A 57 10.19 -17.34 2.89
CA ILE A 57 11.41 -17.27 2.07
C ILE A 57 12.64 -17.67 2.90
N LYS A 58 12.74 -17.17 4.13
CA LYS A 58 13.85 -17.50 5.03
C LYS A 58 13.90 -19.01 5.34
N ALA A 59 12.76 -19.62 5.67
CA ALA A 59 12.67 -21.05 5.96
C ALA A 59 13.05 -21.93 4.75
N ILE A 60 12.79 -21.45 3.52
CA ILE A 60 13.21 -22.13 2.28
C ILE A 60 14.72 -21.95 2.04
N SER A 61 15.30 -20.80 2.40
CA SER A 61 16.71 -20.50 2.18
C SER A 61 17.67 -21.05 3.24
N GLU A 62 17.16 -21.43 4.42
CA GLU A 62 17.92 -22.08 5.49
C GLU A 62 17.41 -23.52 5.69
N PRO A 63 17.64 -24.44 4.74
CA PRO A 63 17.41 -25.85 5.04
C PRO A 63 18.39 -26.25 6.15
N GLU A 64 17.87 -26.94 7.17
CA GLU A 64 18.57 -27.40 8.36
C GLU A 64 20.03 -27.77 8.08
N ARG A 65 20.95 -27.05 8.73
CA ARG A 65 22.32 -27.50 8.89
C ARG A 65 22.32 -28.59 9.95
N ASP A 66 22.08 -29.82 9.51
CA ASP A 66 22.48 -31.04 10.22
C ASP A 66 23.97 -31.33 10.01
#